data_AF-A0A0M4T2W4-F1
#
_entry.id   AF-A0A0M4T2W4-F1
#
_cell.length_a   1.000
_cell.length_b   1.000
_cell.length_c   1.000
_cell.angle_alpha   90.00
_cell.angle_beta   90.00
_cell.angle_gamma   90.00
#
_symmetry.space_group_name_H-M   'P 1'
#
loop_
_entity.id
_entity.type
_entity.pdbx_description
1 polymer ?
#
loop_
_entity_poly.entity_id
_entity_poly.type
_entity_poly.pdbx_seq_one_letter_code
_entity_poly.pdbx_strand_id
1 'polypeptide(L)'
;MPYWMKIFYERKEYVINFDRVNAFCYEKNGRVTFWLPDSAIPIVINPQNNLEDYQKVLKYLEQVTDVEVDSGHWVKIIDGKNEYVVNLHCISSFCQEPNGRITFWLPDGTIPIVINPSNNPDSYQKVLQFVKNTTGYSLS
;
A
#
# COMPACT_ATOMS: atom_id res chain seq x y z
N MET A 1 -14.84 8.95 -11.59
CA MET A 1 -14.85 10.17 -10.75
C MET A 1 -13.93 9.93 -9.59
N PRO A 2 -13.19 10.95 -9.11
CA PRO A 2 -12.26 10.76 -8.02
C PRO A 2 -12.96 10.27 -6.75
N TYR A 3 -12.42 9.26 -6.07
CA TYR A 3 -13.02 8.72 -4.85
C TYR A 3 -12.65 9.58 -3.63
N TRP A 4 -13.52 10.54 -3.29
CA TRP A 4 -13.34 11.43 -2.15
C TRP A 4 -13.99 10.87 -0.88
N MET A 5 -13.25 10.89 0.23
CA MET A 5 -13.74 10.44 1.54
C MET A 5 -13.45 11.50 2.60
N LYS A 6 -14.45 11.76 3.46
CA LYS A 6 -14.27 12.53 4.69
C LYS A 6 -13.92 11.58 5.83
N ILE A 7 -12.83 11.87 6.54
CA ILE A 7 -12.33 11.10 7.69
C ILE A 7 -12.19 12.02 8.89
N PHE A 8 -12.67 11.60 10.06
CA PHE A 8 -12.39 12.28 11.32
C PHE A 8 -11.26 11.59 12.08
N TYR A 9 -10.14 12.28 12.28
CA TYR A 9 -8.96 11.75 12.94
C TYR A 9 -8.29 12.81 13.82
N GLU A 10 -7.95 12.47 15.07
CA GLU A 10 -7.32 13.37 16.03
C GLU A 10 -8.00 14.76 16.17
N ARG A 11 -9.34 14.76 16.26
CA ARG A 11 -10.16 16.00 16.36
C ARG A 11 -10.09 16.92 15.13
N LYS A 12 -9.56 16.42 14.01
CA LYS A 12 -9.49 17.12 12.73
C LYS A 12 -10.37 16.41 11.71
N GLU A 13 -10.93 17.20 10.79
CA GLU A 13 -11.63 16.69 9.62
C GLU A 13 -10.66 16.69 8.44
N TYR A 14 -10.55 15.55 7.77
CA TYR A 14 -9.79 15.39 6.54
C TYR A 14 -10.76 15.09 5.40
N VAL A 15 -10.56 15.74 4.25
CA VAL A 15 -11.23 15.40 2.99
C VAL A 15 -10.15 14.94 2.03
N ILE A 16 -10.14 13.64 1.73
CA ILE A 16 -9.01 12.96 1.12
C ILE A 16 -9.47 12.37 -0.21
N ASN A 17 -8.70 12.60 -1.27
CA ASN A 17 -8.85 11.85 -2.51
C ASN A 17 -8.13 10.51 -2.36
N PHE A 18 -8.90 9.45 -2.15
CA PHE A 18 -8.38 8.11 -1.88
C PHE A 18 -7.71 7.49 -3.12
N ASP A 19 -8.02 7.95 -4.33
CA ASP A 19 -7.30 7.55 -5.55
C ASP A 19 -5.83 7.96 -5.53
N ARG A 20 -5.46 8.91 -4.66
CA ARG A 20 -4.06 9.35 -4.46
C ARG A 20 -3.40 8.71 -3.24
N VAL A 21 -4.13 7.91 -2.46
CA VAL A 21 -3.56 7.11 -1.37
C VAL A 21 -2.96 5.87 -1.99
N ASN A 22 -1.65 5.71 -1.85
CA ASN A 22 -0.91 4.67 -2.58
C ASN A 22 -0.51 3.48 -1.73
N ALA A 23 -0.68 3.55 -0.42
CA ALA A 23 -0.29 2.49 0.48
C ALA A 23 -1.16 2.44 1.74
N PHE A 24 -1.42 1.21 2.18
CA PHE A 24 -2.11 0.89 3.41
C PHE A 24 -1.32 -0.18 4.16
N CYS A 25 -1.34 -0.11 5.47
CA CYS A 25 -0.71 -1.06 6.37
C CYS A 25 -1.76 -1.61 7.34
N TYR A 26 -1.96 -2.93 7.28
CA TYR A 26 -2.78 -3.70 8.18
C TYR A 26 -1.93 -4.25 9.32
N GLU A 27 -2.30 -3.87 10.54
CA GLU A 27 -1.71 -4.40 11.76
C GLU A 27 -2.58 -5.52 12.34
N LYS A 28 -1.97 -6.48 13.06
CA LYS A 28 -2.68 -7.63 13.66
C LYS A 28 -3.79 -7.27 14.64
N ASN A 29 -3.79 -6.06 15.18
CA ASN A 29 -4.81 -5.55 16.10
C ASN A 29 -6.06 -5.01 15.36
N GLY A 30 -6.12 -5.11 14.03
CA GLY A 30 -7.21 -4.58 13.20
C GLY A 30 -7.08 -3.09 12.91
N ARG A 31 -5.92 -2.46 13.19
CA ARG A 31 -5.64 -1.09 12.74
C ARG A 31 -5.27 -1.10 11.27
N VAL A 32 -5.77 -0.10 10.57
CA VAL A 32 -5.35 0.26 9.21
C VAL A 32 -4.68 1.62 9.29
N THR A 33 -3.44 1.67 8.85
CA THR A 33 -2.70 2.92 8.69
C THR A 33 -2.56 3.22 7.21
N PHE A 34 -2.83 4.46 6.82
CA PHE A 34 -2.54 4.96 5.49
C PHE A 34 -1.93 6.36 5.58
N TRP A 35 -1.21 6.78 4.57
CA TRP A 35 -0.52 8.06 4.57
C TRP A 35 -1.30 9.06 3.72
N LEU A 36 -1.41 10.29 4.22
CA LEU A 36 -2.03 11.35 3.45
C LEU A 36 -1.27 11.54 2.12
N PRO A 37 -1.95 11.75 0.99
CA PRO A 37 -1.28 12.13 -0.23
C PRO A 37 -0.49 13.44 -0.01
N ASP A 38 0.67 13.54 -0.64
CA ASP A 38 1.53 14.75 -0.63
C ASP A 38 2.07 15.15 0.77
N SER A 39 1.74 14.43 1.85
CA SER A 39 2.25 14.66 3.20
C SER A 39 2.38 13.33 3.91
N ALA A 40 3.59 12.95 4.32
CA ALA A 40 3.93 11.68 4.98
C ALA A 40 3.19 11.41 6.32
N ILE A 41 2.12 12.15 6.61
CA ILE A 41 1.34 12.10 7.82
C ILE A 41 0.51 10.80 7.80
N PRO A 42 0.71 9.90 8.77
CA PRO A 42 -0.10 8.70 8.90
C PRO A 42 -1.47 9.03 9.49
N ILE A 43 -2.51 8.41 8.94
CA ILE A 43 -3.85 8.33 9.51
C ILE A 43 -4.06 6.89 9.97
N VAL A 44 -4.30 6.72 11.26
CA VAL A 44 -4.52 5.40 11.87
C VAL A 44 -5.99 5.25 12.21
N ILE A 45 -6.65 4.29 11.57
CA ILE A 45 -8.06 4.00 11.78
C ILE A 45 -8.27 2.58 12.32
N ASN A 46 -9.25 2.42 13.20
CA ASN A 46 -9.63 1.13 13.76
C ASN A 46 -11.12 1.11 14.15
N PRO A 47 -11.70 -0.08 14.34
CA PRO A 47 -13.10 -0.22 14.71
C PRO A 47 -13.49 0.48 16.01
N GLN A 48 -12.57 0.59 16.98
CA GLN A 48 -12.85 1.15 18.30
C GLN A 48 -12.97 2.68 18.29
N ASN A 49 -12.20 3.35 17.43
CA ASN A 49 -12.17 4.81 17.35
C ASN A 49 -13.29 5.35 16.46
N ASN A 50 -13.49 4.75 15.27
CA ASN A 50 -14.48 5.19 14.30
C ASN A 50 -14.84 4.05 13.33
N LEU A 51 -15.89 3.30 13.68
CA LEU A 51 -16.33 2.14 12.91
C LEU A 51 -16.80 2.51 11.49
N GLU A 52 -17.47 3.64 11.34
CA GLU A 52 -18.03 4.06 10.04
C GLU A 52 -16.90 4.35 9.04
N ASP A 53 -15.95 5.19 9.42
CA ASP A 53 -14.82 5.51 8.56
C ASP A 53 -13.94 4.28 8.33
N TYR A 54 -13.80 3.39 9.33
CA TYR A 54 -13.07 2.14 9.18
C TYR A 54 -13.68 1.25 8.08
N GLN A 55 -15.01 1.10 8.08
CA GLN A 55 -15.73 0.34 7.06
C GLN A 55 -15.60 0.96 5.66
N LYS A 56 -15.62 2.30 5.55
CA LYS A 56 -15.39 2.99 4.27
C LYS A 56 -14.01 2.68 3.69
N VAL A 57 -12.97 2.67 4.53
CA VAL A 57 -11.59 2.34 4.13
C VAL A 57 -11.49 0.88 3.70
N LEU A 58 -12.07 -0.05 4.46
CA LEU A 58 -12.06 -1.47 4.09
C LEU A 58 -12.77 -1.72 2.75
N LYS A 59 -13.92 -1.08 2.53
CA LYS A 59 -14.66 -1.19 1.26
C LYS A 59 -13.84 -0.67 0.07
N TYR A 60 -13.13 0.44 0.24
CA TYR A 60 -12.22 0.93 -0.80
C TYR A 60 -11.09 -0.06 -1.09
N LEU A 61 -10.49 -0.63 -0.05
CA LEU A 61 -9.42 -1.62 -0.17
C LEU A 61 -9.88 -2.90 -0.86
N GLU A 62 -11.09 -3.36 -0.59
CA GLU A 62 -11.73 -4.46 -1.32
C GLU A 62 -11.83 -4.11 -2.81
N GLN A 63 -12.35 -2.92 -3.16
CA GLN A 63 -12.49 -2.48 -4.55
C GLN A 63 -11.18 -2.38 -5.33
N VAL A 64 -10.10 -1.88 -4.72
CA VAL A 64 -8.80 -1.73 -5.41
C VAL A 64 -7.93 -2.98 -5.38
N THR A 65 -8.31 -3.98 -4.58
CA THR A 65 -7.60 -5.27 -4.54
C THR A 65 -8.40 -6.44 -5.10
N ASP A 66 -9.61 -6.18 -5.60
CA ASP A 66 -10.45 -7.19 -6.24
C ASP A 66 -9.82 -7.66 -7.56
N VAL A 67 -9.83 -8.98 -7.76
CA VAL A 67 -9.09 -9.68 -8.82
C VAL A 67 -9.70 -9.44 -10.21
N GLU A 68 -10.99 -9.09 -10.27
CA GLU A 68 -11.70 -8.82 -11.53
C GLU A 68 -11.36 -7.46 -12.14
N VAL A 69 -10.85 -6.52 -11.33
CA VAL A 69 -10.29 -5.26 -11.79
C VAL A 69 -8.80 -5.51 -11.93
N ASP A 70 -8.31 -5.70 -13.16
CA ASP A 70 -6.90 -5.94 -13.49
C ASP A 70 -6.01 -4.74 -13.13
N SER A 71 -5.90 -4.45 -11.84
CA SER A 71 -5.04 -3.44 -11.28
C SER A 71 -3.75 -4.11 -10.88
N GLY A 72 -3.07 -4.76 -11.84
CA GLY A 72 -1.79 -5.47 -11.63
C GLY A 72 -0.66 -4.64 -11.01
N HIS A 73 -0.92 -3.35 -10.76
CA HIS A 73 -0.10 -2.43 -10.00
C HIS A 73 -0.33 -2.49 -8.47
N TRP A 74 -1.43 -3.04 -7.95
CA TRP A 74 -1.62 -3.23 -6.50
C TRP A 74 -1.08 -4.59 -6.06
N VAL A 75 -0.27 -4.58 -5.00
CA VAL A 75 0.31 -5.79 -4.41
C VAL A 75 0.06 -5.85 -2.92
N LYS A 76 -0.16 -7.07 -2.41
CA LYS A 76 -0.25 -7.37 -0.97
C LYS A 76 1.06 -7.97 -0.50
N ILE A 77 1.69 -7.40 0.52
CA ILE A 77 3.03 -7.77 0.98
C ILE A 77 3.04 -7.98 2.48
N ILE A 78 3.42 -9.16 2.91
CA ILE A 78 3.68 -9.48 4.31
C ILE A 78 5.13 -9.11 4.61
N ASP A 79 5.34 -8.11 5.46
CA ASP A 79 6.64 -7.71 5.99
C ASP A 79 6.60 -7.69 7.53
N GLY A 80 7.33 -8.63 8.13
CA GLY A 80 7.29 -8.89 9.57
C GLY A 80 5.92 -9.31 10.07
N LYS A 81 5.26 -8.44 10.85
CA LYS A 81 3.93 -8.69 11.44
C LYS A 81 2.81 -7.96 10.70
N ASN A 82 3.15 -7.11 9.74
CA ASN A 82 2.22 -6.24 9.05
C ASN A 82 1.97 -6.75 7.64
N GLU A 83 0.77 -6.48 7.14
CA GLU A 83 0.42 -6.67 5.73
C GLU A 83 0.29 -5.29 5.08
N TYR A 84 1.00 -5.07 4.00
CA TYR A 84 0.95 -3.84 3.23
C TYR A 84 0.17 -4.06 1.94
N VAL A 85 -0.70 -3.12 1.59
CA VAL A 85 -1.34 -3.02 0.28
C VAL A 85 -0.74 -1.80 -0.41
N VAL A 86 0.00 -2.00 -1.50
CA VAL A 86 0.82 -0.95 -2.12
C VAL A 86 0.53 -0.85 -3.61
N ASN A 87 0.39 0.38 -4.10
CA ASN A 87 0.31 0.71 -5.51
C ASN A 87 1.72 0.93 -6.09
N LEU A 88 2.18 0.01 -6.93
CA LEU A 88 3.50 0.06 -7.55
C LEU A 88 3.72 1.28 -8.46
N HIS A 89 2.67 1.91 -9.00
CA HIS A 89 2.81 3.13 -9.80
C HIS A 89 3.35 4.33 -9.00
N CYS A 90 3.24 4.29 -7.66
CA CYS A 90 3.79 5.35 -6.82
C CYS A 90 5.27 5.14 -6.47
N ILE A 91 5.82 3.96 -6.77
CA ILE A 91 7.17 3.58 -6.37
C ILE A 91 8.16 4.05 -7.43
N SER A 92 9.13 4.85 -7.00
CA SER A 92 10.13 5.47 -7.88
C SER A 92 11.45 4.73 -7.95
N SER A 93 11.69 3.75 -7.07
CA SER A 93 12.96 3.03 -6.99
C SER A 93 12.79 1.64 -6.39
N PHE A 94 13.50 0.68 -6.96
CA PHE A 94 13.59 -0.70 -6.50
C PHE A 94 15.05 -1.08 -6.30
N CYS A 95 15.37 -1.72 -5.19
CA CYS A 95 16.68 -2.26 -4.88
C CYS A 95 16.56 -3.76 -4.68
N GLN A 96 17.35 -4.56 -5.39
CA GLN A 96 17.46 -5.99 -5.10
C GLN A 96 18.75 -6.27 -4.33
N GLU A 97 18.61 -6.94 -3.20
CA GLU A 97 19.73 -7.35 -2.35
C GLU A 97 20.32 -8.67 -2.86
N PRO A 98 21.60 -8.99 -2.55
CA PRO A 98 22.25 -10.23 -2.99
C PRO A 98 21.55 -11.52 -2.53
N ASN A 99 20.70 -11.45 -1.51
CA ASN A 99 19.89 -12.57 -1.02
C ASN A 99 18.56 -12.73 -1.80
N GLY A 100 18.35 -11.95 -2.86
CA GLY A 100 17.16 -11.97 -3.70
C GLY A 100 15.95 -11.22 -3.11
N ARG A 101 16.06 -10.53 -1.98
CA ARG A 101 14.98 -9.67 -1.49
C ARG A 101 14.94 -8.39 -2.30
N ILE A 102 13.73 -7.83 -2.46
CA ILE A 102 13.54 -6.52 -3.08
C ILE A 102 13.10 -5.56 -1.98
N THR A 103 13.75 -4.42 -1.91
CA THR A 103 13.37 -3.29 -1.07
C THR A 103 12.97 -2.11 -1.94
N PHE A 104 11.87 -1.47 -1.58
CA PHE A 104 11.44 -0.20 -2.15
C PHE A 104 10.83 0.69 -1.07
N TRP A 105 10.56 1.95 -1.40
CA TRP A 105 10.13 2.96 -0.44
C TRP A 105 8.82 3.58 -0.89
N LEU A 106 7.95 3.87 0.07
CA LEU A 106 6.76 4.68 -0.17
C LEU A 106 7.16 6.11 -0.61
N PRO A 107 6.27 6.88 -1.27
CA PRO A 107 6.60 8.20 -1.83
C PRO A 107 7.13 9.22 -0.81
N ASP A 108 6.87 9.03 0.49
CA ASP A 108 7.45 9.86 1.54
C ASP A 108 8.93 9.54 1.85
N GLY A 109 9.47 8.47 1.27
CA GLY A 109 10.86 8.03 1.36
C GLY A 109 11.26 7.45 2.73
N THR A 110 10.34 7.36 3.69
CA THR A 110 10.70 7.02 5.09
C THR A 110 10.48 5.56 5.44
N ILE A 111 9.57 4.87 4.75
CA ILE A 111 9.18 3.51 5.10
C ILE A 111 9.73 2.54 4.04
N PRO A 112 10.78 1.75 4.37
CA PRO A 112 11.21 0.66 3.51
C PRO A 112 10.18 -0.48 3.60
N ILE A 113 9.81 -1.03 2.45
CA ILE A 113 9.00 -2.23 2.33
C ILE A 113 9.89 -3.31 1.73
N VAL A 114 10.06 -4.41 2.47
CA VAL A 114 10.90 -5.52 2.06
C VAL A 114 10.02 -6.69 1.61
N ILE A 115 10.17 -7.11 0.36
CA ILE A 115 9.49 -8.27 -0.19
C ILE A 115 10.47 -9.43 -0.39
N ASN A 116 10.14 -10.57 0.22
CA ASN A 116 10.90 -11.80 0.14
C ASN A 116 10.16 -12.83 -0.75
N PRO A 117 10.83 -13.47 -1.72
CA PRO A 117 10.22 -14.49 -2.58
C PRO A 117 9.64 -15.68 -1.79
N SER A 118 10.18 -16.01 -0.60
CA SER A 118 9.68 -17.14 0.20
C SER A 118 8.32 -16.87 0.85
N ASN A 119 8.06 -15.63 1.24
CA ASN A 119 6.87 -15.26 2.00
C ASN A 119 5.79 -14.62 1.13
N ASN A 120 6.19 -14.05 -0.01
CA ASN A 120 5.32 -13.31 -0.91
C ASN A 120 5.54 -13.72 -2.38
N PRO A 121 5.50 -15.01 -2.74
CA PRO A 121 5.91 -15.46 -4.07
C PRO A 121 5.14 -14.78 -5.21
N ASP A 122 3.83 -14.66 -5.09
CA ASP A 122 2.98 -14.05 -6.12
C ASP A 122 3.23 -12.54 -6.25
N SER A 123 3.25 -11.82 -5.13
CA SER A 123 3.53 -10.39 -5.13
C SER A 123 4.97 -10.08 -5.55
N TYR A 124 5.92 -10.95 -5.22
CA TYR A 124 7.30 -10.83 -5.64
C TYR A 124 7.41 -10.94 -7.16
N GLN A 125 6.74 -11.91 -7.77
CA GLN A 125 6.68 -12.05 -9.21
C GLN A 125 5.99 -10.84 -9.87
N LYS A 126 4.91 -10.31 -9.28
CA LYS A 126 4.26 -9.08 -9.76
C LYS A 126 5.20 -7.88 -9.75
N VAL A 127 5.99 -7.70 -8.69
CA VAL A 127 7.00 -6.63 -8.61
C VAL A 127 8.06 -6.79 -9.70
N LEU A 128 8.59 -8.00 -9.91
CA LEU A 128 9.55 -8.26 -10.99
C LEU A 128 8.96 -7.93 -12.37
N GLN A 129 7.73 -8.38 -12.63
CA GLN A 129 7.04 -8.11 -13.88
C GLN A 129 6.76 -6.62 -14.07
N PHE A 130 6.35 -5.92 -13.01
CA PHE A 130 6.12 -4.48 -13.02
C PHE A 130 7.40 -3.70 -13.36
N VAL A 131 8.52 -4.02 -12.70
CA VAL A 131 9.82 -3.38 -12.97
C VAL A 131 10.23 -3.60 -14.42
N LYS A 132 10.13 -4.84 -14.91
CA LYS A 132 10.46 -5.18 -16.30
C LYS A 132 9.59 -4.44 -17.31
N ASN A 133 8.27 -4.43 -17.09
CA ASN A 133 7.32 -3.78 -17.99
C ASN A 133 7.46 -2.25 -17.99
N THR A 134 7.77 -1.65 -16.84
CA THR A 134 7.85 -0.19 -16.68
C THR A 134 9.19 0.37 -17.13
N THR A 135 10.29 -0.35 -16.85
CA THR A 135 11.65 0.18 -17.02
C THR A 135 12.46 -0.53 -18.11
N GLY A 136 12.04 -1.73 -18.53
CA GLY A 136 12.83 -2.61 -19.40
C GLY A 136 13.96 -3.37 -18.70
N TYR A 137 14.29 -3.05 -17.44
CA TYR A 137 15.32 -3.73 -16.68
C TYR A 137 14.80 -4.97 -15.95
N SER A 138 15.66 -5.96 -15.74
CA SER A 138 15.38 -7.12 -14.88
C SER A 138 16.20 -7.01 -13.60
N LEU A 139 15.60 -7.36 -12.47
CA LEU A 139 16.31 -7.59 -11.21
C LEU A 139 16.79 -9.05 -11.22
N SER A 140 18.10 -9.27 -11.11
CA SER A 140 18.79 -10.58 -11.24
C SER A 140 19.78 -10.82 -10.12
#